data_AF-A0A0N7JZD4-F1
#
_entry.id   AF-A0A0N7JZD4-F1
#
_cell.length_a   1.000
_cell.length_b   1.000
_cell.length_c   1.000
_cell.angle_alpha   90.00
_cell.angle_beta   90.00
_cell.angle_gamma   90.00
#
_symmetry.space_group_name_H-M   'P 1'
#
loop_
_entity.id
_entity.type
_entity.pdbx_description
1 polymer ?
#
loop_
_entity_poly.entity_id
_entity_poly.type
_entity_poly.pdbx_seq_one_letter_code
_entity_poly.pdbx_strand_id
1 'polypeptide(L)'
;MGEQQGDDGKALIRVSDADRQETAERLKLAHDEGRLSLSEYDQRLQSAYAATVRADLDVLVADLPVVKRKHLPAVRAEKAEAEKAEATREYVKEWRSWAGVAVLLTGIWAVTSLAAGDAVFFWPVFPIGIWGAVLVAQLFWGGDDD
;
A
#
# COMPACT_ATOMS: atom_id res chain seq x y z
N MET A 1 1.19 45.15 17.69
CA MET A 1 0.62 45.14 16.32
C MET A 1 1.56 44.44 15.33
N GLY A 2 2.17 43.30 15.70
CA GLY A 2 3.25 42.66 14.92
C GLY A 2 3.13 41.14 14.74
N GLU A 3 1.98 40.54 15.07
CA GLU A 3 1.81 39.07 15.04
C GLU A 3 0.99 38.57 13.84
N GLN A 4 0.27 39.45 13.12
CA GLN A 4 -0.56 39.04 11.97
C GLN A 4 0.28 38.69 10.72
N GLN A 5 1.42 39.34 10.52
CA GLN A 5 2.24 39.18 9.31
C GLN A 5 2.88 37.78 9.15
N GLY A 6 2.98 37.01 10.25
CA GLY A 6 3.54 35.65 10.24
C GLY A 6 2.54 34.53 9.90
N ASP A 7 1.23 34.82 9.95
CA ASP A 7 0.17 33.88 9.57
C ASP A 7 -0.26 34.10 8.12
N ASP A 8 -0.35 35.36 7.69
CA ASP A 8 -0.60 35.76 6.29
C ASP A 8 0.46 35.17 5.35
N GLY A 9 1.72 35.15 5.79
CA GLY A 9 2.83 34.55 5.05
C GLY A 9 2.74 33.02 4.93
N LYS A 10 2.09 32.34 5.88
CA LYS A 10 1.85 30.87 5.82
C LYS A 10 0.64 30.53 4.96
N ALA A 11 -0.38 31.36 4.99
CA ALA A 11 -1.60 31.22 4.20
C ALA A 11 -1.31 31.24 2.68
N LEU A 12 -0.31 32.02 2.25
CA LEU A 12 0.13 32.14 0.85
C LEU A 12 1.15 31.07 0.42
N ILE A 13 1.52 30.12 1.29
CA ILE A 13 2.45 29.05 0.94
C ILE A 13 1.78 28.07 -0.01
N ARG A 14 2.51 27.66 -1.06
CA ARG A 14 2.06 26.65 -2.01
C ARG A 14 1.83 25.32 -1.30
N VAL A 15 0.68 24.72 -1.57
CA VAL A 15 0.24 23.50 -0.90
C VAL A 15 0.91 22.26 -1.51
N SER A 16 1.37 21.36 -0.63
CA SER A 16 1.96 20.07 -1.02
C SER A 16 0.87 19.03 -1.31
N ASP A 17 1.19 17.98 -2.07
CA ASP A 17 0.32 16.80 -2.23
C ASP A 17 -0.06 16.18 -0.88
N ALA A 18 0.86 16.17 0.08
CA ALA A 18 0.59 15.68 1.43
C ALA A 18 -0.50 16.50 2.15
N ASP A 19 -0.52 17.82 1.93
CA ASP A 19 -1.53 18.70 2.52
C ASP A 19 -2.89 18.51 1.85
N ARG A 20 -2.91 18.35 0.51
CA ARG A 20 -4.14 18.01 -0.24
C ARG A 20 -4.75 16.71 0.27
N GLN A 21 -3.91 15.69 0.45
CA GLN A 21 -4.32 14.39 0.95
C GLN A 21 -4.84 14.46 2.39
N GLU A 22 -4.18 15.22 3.27
CA GLU A 22 -4.64 15.42 4.66
C GLU A 22 -6.04 16.05 4.70
N THR A 23 -6.28 17.06 3.87
CA THR A 23 -7.60 17.70 3.75
C THR A 23 -8.65 16.75 3.20
N ALA A 24 -8.31 15.96 2.16
CA ALA A 24 -9.20 14.94 1.61
C ALA A 24 -9.61 13.89 2.65
N GLU A 25 -8.67 13.43 3.48
CA GLU A 25 -8.96 12.47 4.56
C GLU A 25 -9.88 13.05 5.63
N ARG A 26 -9.71 14.34 5.98
CA ARG A 26 -10.62 15.03 6.93
C ARG A 26 -12.03 15.20 6.37
N LEU A 27 -12.15 15.58 5.09
CA LEU A 27 -13.44 15.69 4.41
C LEU A 27 -14.15 14.33 4.37
N LYS A 28 -13.39 13.25 4.12
CA LYS A 28 -13.93 11.89 4.12
C LYS A 28 -14.47 11.48 5.49
N LEU A 29 -13.71 11.74 6.56
CA LEU A 29 -14.17 11.44 7.92
C LEU A 29 -15.45 12.20 8.26
N ALA A 30 -15.55 13.48 7.90
CA ALA A 30 -16.76 14.26 8.13
C ALA A 30 -17.97 13.77 7.32
N HIS A 31 -17.74 13.20 6.13
CA HIS A 31 -18.79 12.51 5.36
C HIS A 31 -19.23 11.20 6.04
N ASP A 32 -18.26 10.38 6.48
CA ASP A 32 -18.53 9.11 7.18
C ASP A 32 -19.28 9.33 8.51
N GLU A 33 -19.03 10.45 9.20
CA GLU A 33 -19.78 10.90 10.39
C GLU A 33 -21.18 11.47 10.07
N GLY A 34 -21.54 11.62 8.79
CA GLY A 34 -22.82 12.19 8.34
C GLY A 34 -22.92 13.71 8.47
N ARG A 35 -21.81 14.42 8.68
CA ARG A 35 -21.76 15.89 8.77
C ARG A 35 -21.69 16.58 7.41
N LEU A 36 -21.22 15.85 6.40
CA LEU A 36 -21.22 16.27 5.00
C LEU A 36 -22.12 15.33 4.19
N SER A 37 -23.00 15.89 3.38
CA SER A 37 -23.68 15.11 2.33
C SER A 37 -22.67 14.65 1.27
N LEU A 38 -23.03 13.63 0.48
CA LEU A 38 -22.17 13.12 -0.59
C LEU A 38 -21.82 14.19 -1.63
N SER A 39 -22.79 15.05 -1.98
CA SER A 39 -22.58 16.16 -2.92
C SER A 39 -21.65 17.23 -2.38
N GLU A 40 -21.76 17.58 -1.09
CA GLU A 40 -20.86 18.55 -0.47
C GLU A 40 -19.45 18.00 -0.33
N TYR A 41 -19.33 16.71 0.02
CA TYR A 41 -18.05 16.01 0.07
C TYR A 41 -17.36 16.04 -1.29
N ASP A 42 -18.04 15.65 -2.37
CA ASP A 42 -17.45 15.62 -3.73
C ASP A 42 -17.01 17.02 -4.19
N GLN A 43 -17.85 18.03 -3.97
CA GLN A 43 -17.54 19.42 -4.31
C GLN A 43 -16.30 19.92 -3.56
N ARG A 44 -16.24 19.70 -2.23
CA ARG A 44 -15.10 20.13 -1.41
C ARG A 44 -13.85 19.33 -1.73
N LEU A 45 -13.97 18.05 -2.06
CA LEU A 45 -12.86 17.19 -2.45
C LEU A 45 -12.22 17.67 -3.75
N GLN A 46 -13.01 18.00 -4.75
CA GLN A 46 -12.52 18.59 -5.99
C GLN A 46 -11.80 19.93 -5.74
N SER A 47 -12.37 20.80 -4.90
CA SER A 47 -11.72 22.06 -4.52
C SER A 47 -10.41 21.83 -3.76
N ALA A 48 -10.33 20.81 -2.89
CA ALA A 48 -9.11 20.47 -2.17
C ALA A 48 -7.98 20.02 -3.11
N TYR A 49 -8.29 19.26 -4.16
CA TYR A 49 -7.29 18.87 -5.16
C TYR A 49 -6.89 20.00 -6.11
N ALA A 50 -7.79 20.95 -6.36
CA ALA A 50 -7.50 22.14 -7.19
C ALA A 50 -6.75 23.24 -6.42
N ALA A 51 -6.74 23.19 -5.08
CA ALA A 51 -6.10 24.19 -4.24
C ALA A 51 -4.60 24.32 -4.50
N THR A 52 -4.15 25.56 -4.62
CA THR A 52 -2.73 25.87 -4.88
C THR A 52 -2.03 26.47 -3.67
N VAL A 53 -2.77 27.12 -2.77
CA VAL A 53 -2.25 27.73 -1.54
C VAL A 53 -2.90 27.13 -0.30
N ARG A 54 -2.23 27.28 0.85
CA ARG A 54 -2.73 26.74 2.13
C ARG A 54 -4.06 27.34 2.56
N ALA A 55 -4.25 28.65 2.33
CA ALA A 55 -5.49 29.35 2.65
C ALA A 55 -6.73 28.70 2.04
N ASP A 56 -6.62 28.20 0.80
CA ASP A 56 -7.72 27.55 0.08
C ASP A 56 -8.16 26.26 0.80
N LEU A 57 -7.20 25.47 1.32
CA LEU A 57 -7.51 24.24 2.06
C LEU A 57 -8.14 24.55 3.42
N ASP A 58 -7.67 25.57 4.12
CA ASP A 58 -8.14 25.92 5.46
C ASP A 58 -9.62 26.33 5.43
N VAL A 59 -10.07 27.04 4.38
CA VAL A 59 -11.49 27.41 4.19
C VAL A 59 -12.39 26.17 4.04
N LEU A 60 -11.92 25.12 3.36
CA LEU A 60 -12.72 23.92 3.07
C LEU A 60 -13.04 23.07 4.32
N VAL A 61 -12.25 23.24 5.39
CA VAL A 61 -12.37 22.47 6.64
C VAL A 61 -12.63 23.35 7.85
N ALA A 62 -12.85 24.66 7.68
CA ALA A 62 -13.02 25.62 8.77
C ALA A 62 -14.27 25.37 9.62
N ASP A 63 -15.34 24.83 9.02
CA ASP A 63 -16.59 24.45 9.67
C ASP A 63 -16.55 23.06 10.33
N LEU A 64 -15.49 22.28 10.05
CA LEU A 64 -15.34 20.94 10.58
C LEU A 64 -14.56 20.96 11.90
N PRO A 65 -14.88 20.06 12.86
CA PRO A 65 -14.12 19.97 14.10
C PRO A 65 -12.65 19.70 13.77
N VAL A 66 -11.75 20.43 14.44
CA VAL A 66 -10.30 20.26 14.25
C VAL A 66 -9.93 18.85 14.69
N VAL A 67 -9.84 17.93 13.72
CA VAL A 67 -9.22 16.62 13.91
C VAL A 67 -7.74 16.89 14.08
N LYS A 68 -7.31 17.10 15.34
CA LYS A 68 -5.88 17.17 15.66
C LYS A 68 -5.24 15.92 15.05
N ARG A 69 -4.16 16.15 14.28
CA ARG A 69 -3.32 15.19 13.52
C ARG A 69 -2.91 13.89 14.28
N LYS A 70 -3.31 13.73 15.55
CA LYS A 70 -3.16 12.52 16.34
C LYS A 70 -4.10 11.37 15.94
N HIS A 71 -5.24 11.61 15.30
CA HIS A 71 -6.22 10.55 14.97
C HIS A 71 -6.12 9.98 13.54
N LEU A 72 -5.56 10.72 12.58
CA LEU A 72 -5.30 10.26 11.20
C LEU A 72 -4.23 9.16 11.07
N PRO A 73 -3.11 9.12 11.84
CA PRO A 73 -2.11 8.06 11.68
C PRO A 73 -2.67 6.67 12.01
N ALA A 74 -3.66 6.58 12.90
CA ALA A 74 -4.26 5.30 13.28
C ALA A 74 -5.08 4.70 12.11
N VAL A 75 -5.93 5.50 11.46
CA VAL A 75 -6.76 5.05 10.32
C VAL A 75 -5.89 4.72 9.10
N ARG A 76 -4.82 5.49 8.86
CA ARG A 76 -3.87 5.25 7.77
C ARG A 76 -2.99 4.02 8.02
N ALA A 77 -2.57 3.79 9.27
CA ALA A 77 -1.85 2.60 9.67
C ALA A 77 -2.72 1.34 9.52
N GLU A 78 -3.99 1.39 9.94
CA GLU A 78 -4.92 0.26 9.84
C GLU A 78 -5.17 -0.14 8.38
N LYS A 79 -5.37 0.85 7.49
CA LYS A 79 -5.47 0.59 6.03
C LYS A 79 -4.18 0.03 5.43
N ALA A 80 -3.02 0.59 5.79
CA ALA A 80 -1.74 0.12 5.27
C ALA A 80 -1.41 -1.31 5.76
N GLU A 81 -1.83 -1.67 6.98
CA GLU A 81 -1.72 -3.03 7.51
C GLU A 81 -2.65 -4.01 6.78
N ALA A 82 -3.87 -3.59 6.46
CA ALA A 82 -4.81 -4.39 5.68
C ALA A 82 -4.30 -4.64 4.24
N GLU A 83 -3.81 -3.61 3.54
CA GLU A 83 -3.25 -3.74 2.20
C GLU A 83 -2.01 -4.64 2.18
N LYS A 84 -1.12 -4.52 3.18
CA LYS A 84 0.04 -5.41 3.32
C LYS A 84 -0.38 -6.86 3.62
N ALA A 85 -1.40 -7.06 4.44
CA ALA A 85 -1.91 -8.38 4.77
C ALA A 85 -2.54 -9.08 3.56
N GLU A 86 -3.23 -8.34 2.69
CA GLU A 86 -3.79 -8.87 1.44
C GLU A 86 -2.71 -9.22 0.43
N ALA A 87 -1.73 -8.35 0.20
CA ALA A 87 -0.60 -8.62 -0.68
C ALA A 87 0.21 -9.85 -0.24
N THR A 88 0.42 -9.99 1.08
CA THR A 88 1.11 -11.17 1.65
C THR A 88 0.28 -12.45 1.43
N ARG A 89 -1.05 -12.39 1.57
CA ARG A 89 -1.93 -13.54 1.33
C ARG A 89 -1.96 -13.97 -0.13
N GLU A 90 -1.97 -13.03 -1.06
CA GLU A 90 -1.97 -13.31 -2.49
C GLU A 90 -0.67 -14.00 -2.92
N TYR A 91 0.48 -13.45 -2.50
CA TYR A 91 1.80 -14.04 -2.73
C TYR A 91 1.93 -15.47 -2.16
N VAL A 92 1.47 -15.68 -0.91
CA VAL A 92 1.50 -17.01 -0.28
C VAL A 92 0.55 -18.00 -0.96
N LYS A 93 -0.58 -17.54 -1.52
CA LYS A 93 -1.55 -18.39 -2.21
C LYS A 93 -1.02 -18.87 -3.56
N GLU A 94 -0.36 -18.01 -4.32
CA GLU A 94 0.30 -18.39 -5.58
C GLU A 94 1.40 -19.42 -5.34
N TRP A 95 2.21 -19.20 -4.31
CA TRP A 95 3.31 -20.10 -3.95
C TRP A 95 2.80 -21.48 -3.49
N ARG A 96 1.66 -21.54 -2.79
CA ARG A 96 1.01 -22.80 -2.38
C ARG A 96 0.51 -23.64 -3.56
N SER A 97 0.10 -23.03 -4.66
CA SER A 97 -0.34 -23.74 -5.87
C SER A 97 0.85 -24.48 -6.51
N TRP A 98 1.99 -23.79 -6.63
CA TRP A 98 3.23 -24.35 -7.19
C TRP A 98 3.84 -25.43 -6.28
N ALA A 99 3.81 -25.25 -4.96
CA ALA A 99 4.31 -26.23 -4.00
C ALA A 99 3.59 -27.59 -4.10
N GLY A 100 2.28 -27.60 -4.44
CA GLY A 100 1.54 -28.84 -4.67
C GLY A 100 2.09 -29.65 -5.84
N VAL A 101 2.43 -28.97 -6.95
CA VAL A 101 3.05 -29.60 -8.13
C VAL A 101 4.46 -30.09 -7.81
N ALA A 102 5.25 -29.31 -7.06
CA ALA A 102 6.59 -29.70 -6.64
C ALA A 102 6.59 -30.96 -5.77
N VAL A 103 5.67 -31.05 -4.80
CA VAL A 103 5.51 -32.24 -3.95
C VAL A 103 5.06 -33.44 -4.77
N LEU A 104 4.12 -33.26 -5.69
CA LEU A 104 3.65 -34.33 -6.57
C LEU A 104 4.80 -34.90 -7.43
N LEU A 105 5.58 -34.02 -8.07
CA LEU A 105 6.74 -34.43 -8.88
C LEU A 105 7.82 -35.10 -8.04
N THR A 106 8.09 -34.58 -6.84
CA THR A 106 9.08 -35.17 -5.91
C THR A 106 8.62 -36.55 -5.43
N GLY A 107 7.33 -36.73 -5.15
CA GLY A 107 6.75 -38.02 -4.76
C GLY A 107 6.82 -39.06 -5.88
N ILE A 108 6.53 -38.67 -7.13
CA ILE A 108 6.66 -39.54 -8.30
C ILE A 108 8.12 -40.00 -8.45
N TRP A 109 9.08 -39.09 -8.28
CA TRP A 109 10.51 -39.44 -8.29
C TRP A 109 10.89 -40.41 -7.16
N ALA A 110 10.44 -40.16 -5.92
CA ALA A 110 10.77 -41.02 -4.78
C ALA A 110 10.25 -42.46 -4.97
N VAL A 111 9.03 -42.62 -5.48
CA VAL A 111 8.44 -43.94 -5.78
C VAL A 111 9.18 -44.62 -6.93
N THR A 112 9.53 -43.88 -7.99
CA THR A 112 10.28 -44.45 -9.12
C THR A 112 11.71 -44.84 -8.75
N SER A 113 12.38 -44.07 -7.89
CA SER A 113 13.73 -44.39 -7.40
C SER A 113 13.71 -45.60 -6.45
N LEU A 114 12.73 -45.70 -5.56
CA LEU A 114 12.58 -46.85 -4.66
C LEU A 114 12.25 -48.14 -5.41
N ALA A 115 11.41 -48.08 -6.45
CA ALA A 115 11.08 -49.24 -7.27
C ALA A 115 12.23 -49.71 -8.16
N ALA A 116 13.13 -48.81 -8.57
CA ALA A 116 14.26 -49.13 -9.43
C ALA A 116 15.45 -49.75 -8.68
N GLY A 117 15.58 -49.54 -7.36
CA GLY A 117 16.68 -50.11 -6.56
C GLY A 117 18.07 -49.51 -6.83
N ASP A 118 18.14 -48.48 -7.67
CA ASP A 118 19.34 -47.71 -8.01
C ASP A 118 18.95 -46.22 -8.15
N ALA A 119 19.91 -45.32 -7.97
CA ALA A 119 19.67 -43.87 -8.04
C ALA A 119 19.43 -43.46 -9.50
N VAL A 120 18.16 -43.49 -9.94
CA VAL A 120 17.77 -43.05 -11.29
C VAL A 120 18.11 -41.56 -11.44
N PHE A 121 18.71 -41.21 -12.58
CA PHE A 121 19.09 -39.84 -12.94
C PHE A 121 18.00 -38.83 -12.54
N PHE A 122 18.35 -37.93 -11.61
CA PHE A 122 17.45 -36.95 -10.99
C PHE A 122 17.09 -35.84 -11.98
N TRP A 123 16.32 -36.18 -13.01
CA TRP A 123 15.78 -35.23 -13.99
C TRP A 123 14.99 -34.05 -13.37
N PRO A 124 14.41 -34.12 -12.15
CA PRO A 124 13.85 -32.94 -11.46
C PRO A 124 14.88 -31.84 -11.14
N VAL A 125 16.18 -32.11 -11.27
CA VAL A 125 17.26 -31.11 -11.13
C VAL A 125 17.13 -29.96 -12.13
N PHE A 126 16.60 -30.20 -13.33
CA PHE A 126 16.48 -29.16 -14.35
C PHE A 126 15.41 -28.10 -14.00
N PRO A 127 14.16 -28.47 -13.64
CA PRO A 127 13.17 -27.50 -13.15
C PRO A 127 13.62 -26.73 -11.89
N ILE A 128 14.22 -27.44 -10.92
CA ILE A 128 14.68 -26.83 -9.65
C ILE A 128 15.86 -25.88 -9.92
N GLY A 129 16.79 -26.24 -10.79
CA GLY A 129 17.93 -25.39 -11.17
C GLY A 129 17.49 -24.10 -11.88
N ILE A 130 16.50 -24.19 -12.78
CA ILE A 130 15.95 -23.01 -13.48
C ILE A 130 15.27 -22.06 -12.48
N TRP A 131 14.45 -22.57 -11.57
CA TRP A 131 13.78 -21.75 -10.55
C TRP A 131 14.75 -21.20 -9.49
N GLY A 132 15.76 -21.99 -9.11
CA GLY A 132 16.84 -21.54 -8.23
C GLY A 132 17.62 -20.36 -8.84
N ALA A 133 17.89 -20.40 -10.14
CA ALA A 133 18.51 -19.28 -10.85
C ALA A 133 17.62 -18.02 -10.87
N VAL A 134 16.30 -18.18 -11.02
CA VAL A 134 15.33 -17.06 -10.97
C VAL A 134 15.28 -16.44 -9.56
N LEU A 135 15.27 -17.24 -8.50
CA LEU A 135 15.29 -16.76 -7.11
C LEU A 135 16.58 -15.99 -6.78
N VAL A 136 17.72 -16.47 -7.27
CA VAL A 136 18.99 -15.76 -7.14
C VAL A 136 18.94 -14.42 -7.90
N ALA A 137 18.41 -14.39 -9.13
CA ALA A 137 18.25 -13.15 -9.89
C ALA A 137 17.30 -12.15 -9.19
N GLN A 138 16.24 -12.61 -8.54
CA GLN A 138 15.32 -11.77 -7.77
C GLN A 138 15.97 -11.19 -6.52
N LEU A 139 16.87 -11.93 -5.86
CA LEU A 139 17.64 -11.43 -4.71
C LEU A 139 18.58 -10.28 -5.11
N PHE A 140 19.10 -10.29 -6.34
CA PHE A 140 19.96 -9.23 -6.87
C PHE A 140 19.20 -8.00 -7.39
N TRP A 141 17.87 -8.10 -7.66
CA TRP A 141 17.08 -7.00 -8.22
C TRP A 141 16.22 -6.25 -7.18
N GLY A 142 16.06 -6.78 -5.96
CA GLY A 142 15.27 -6.14 -4.89
C GLY A 142 16.05 -5.15 -4.01
N GLY A 143 17.26 -4.73 -4.42
CA GLY A 143 18.20 -3.98 -3.57
C GLY A 143 18.41 -2.50 -3.91
N ASP A 144 17.92 -2.01 -5.06
CA ASP A 144 18.18 -0.63 -5.50
C ASP A 144 16.86 0.12 -5.73
N ASP A 145 16.32 0.72 -4.67
CA ASP A 145 15.36 1.83 -4.75
C ASP A 145 15.66 2.77 -3.55
N ASP A 146 16.73 3.57 -3.69
CA ASP A 146 17.01 4.81 -2.93
C ASP A 146 16.75 6.03 -3.84
#